data_AF-A0A7J4KQ73-F1
#
_entry.id   AF-A0A7J4KQ73-F1
#
_cell.length_a   1.000
_cell.length_b   1.000
_cell.length_c   1.000
_cell.angle_alpha   90.00
_cell.angle_beta   90.00
_cell.angle_gamma   90.00
#
_symmetry.space_group_name_H-M   'P 1'
#
loop_
_entity.id
_entity.type
_entity.pdbx_description
1 polymer ?
#
loop_
_entity_poly.entity_id
_entity_poly.type
_entity_poly.pdbx_seq_one_letter_code
_entity_poly.pdbx_strand_id
1 'polypeptide(L)'
;MKKIVIFAVAVVLFISPFVAASTITDSNTIETKTTQTSTTSAFTHAVFIEEGTTTWCPNCPNAAEALYSLYQSGEYPFYFVALVIDQNSVAQDRFGGHYRGKAIPTIFFDGGFNQTVGSGTTPGQTELLYTPYLVGAGSRTVHPIELNTSVVGHDDATLDITITVKNTGSKPYFGYVRSYVTEKVSRWINNDGDPYHFGFLDYAIKKIVFLGPQKSRTYSMTWDGAAKHGNLTFADISDDNIMVITTVAHWQPHMVGAIQYIGQHFAFYIDQTTGELVE
;
A
#
# COMPACT_ATOMS: atom_id res chain seq x y z
N MET A 1 22.75 -36.61 63.98
CA MET A 1 23.82 -37.06 63.06
C MET A 1 23.59 -38.52 62.71
N LYS A 2 23.67 -38.88 61.42
CA LYS A 2 23.77 -40.26 60.86
C LYS A 2 22.49 -41.11 61.04
N LYS A 3 22.02 -41.95 60.11
CA LYS A 3 22.43 -42.41 58.77
C LYS A 3 21.23 -43.20 58.19
N ILE A 4 21.01 -43.07 56.86
CA ILE A 4 20.85 -44.15 55.85
C ILE A 4 20.00 -45.40 56.21
N VAL A 5 19.03 -45.76 55.37
CA VAL A 5 19.03 -46.96 54.47
C VAL A 5 17.62 -47.25 53.90
N ILE A 6 17.64 -47.52 52.59
CA ILE A 6 16.63 -47.91 51.59
C ILE A 6 15.96 -49.25 51.88
N PHE A 7 14.71 -49.45 51.42
CA PHE A 7 14.11 -50.63 50.74
C PHE A 7 12.60 -50.29 50.55
N ALA A 8 11.78 -50.69 49.58
CA ALA A 8 11.87 -51.22 48.21
C ALA A 8 10.40 -51.58 47.81
N VAL A 9 10.03 -51.31 46.55
CA VAL A 9 9.12 -52.12 45.69
C VAL A 9 7.66 -52.36 46.12
N ALA A 10 6.71 -51.93 45.29
CA ALA A 10 5.72 -52.83 44.69
C ALA A 10 4.96 -52.16 43.53
N VAL A 11 5.03 -52.84 42.38
CA VAL A 11 4.30 -52.61 41.13
C VAL A 11 2.83 -52.96 41.33
N VAL A 12 1.91 -52.13 40.84
CA VAL A 12 0.52 -52.56 40.56
C VAL A 12 0.14 -52.07 39.16
N LEU A 13 0.15 -53.03 38.22
CA LEU A 13 -0.51 -52.93 36.93
C LEU A 13 -2.03 -52.84 37.17
N PHE A 14 -2.67 -51.79 36.66
CA PHE A 14 -4.11 -51.81 36.41
C PHE A 14 -4.35 -52.25 34.97
N ILE A 15 -4.76 -53.51 34.83
CA ILE A 15 -5.38 -54.10 33.65
C ILE A 15 -6.89 -54.08 33.89
N SER A 16 -7.65 -53.46 33.00
CA SER A 16 -9.11 -53.59 32.93
C SER A 16 -9.58 -53.65 31.46
N PRO A 17 -10.75 -54.23 31.17
CA PRO A 17 -10.90 -55.22 30.12
C PRO A 17 -11.48 -54.72 28.80
N PHE A 18 -11.16 -55.50 27.75
CA PHE A 18 -11.93 -55.82 26.54
C PHE A 18 -13.25 -55.07 26.26
N VAL A 19 -13.31 -54.45 25.07
CA VAL A 19 -14.41 -54.67 24.11
C VAL A 19 -13.80 -54.85 22.72
N ALA A 20 -14.20 -55.92 22.04
CA ALA A 20 -13.83 -56.21 20.66
C ALA A 20 -14.88 -55.69 19.67
N ALA A 21 -14.39 -55.40 18.46
CA ALA A 21 -15.08 -55.32 17.17
C ALA A 21 -16.00 -54.11 16.90
N SER A 22 -15.60 -53.28 15.93
CA SER A 22 -15.97 -53.48 14.53
C SER A 22 -15.30 -52.42 13.64
N THR A 23 -14.72 -52.85 12.53
CA THR A 23 -14.28 -52.00 11.43
C THR A 23 -15.50 -51.58 10.63
N ILE A 24 -15.78 -50.28 10.58
CA ILE A 24 -16.53 -49.66 9.49
C ILE A 24 -15.59 -48.64 8.87
N THR A 25 -15.22 -48.93 7.64
CA THR A 25 -14.46 -48.05 6.76
C THR A 25 -15.39 -46.95 6.27
N ASP A 26 -15.33 -45.79 6.89
CA ASP A 26 -15.84 -44.56 6.27
C ASP A 26 -14.64 -43.70 5.90
N SER A 27 -14.32 -43.72 4.60
CA SER A 27 -13.42 -42.78 3.95
C SER A 27 -14.06 -41.40 3.94
N ASN A 28 -14.12 -40.75 5.10
CA ASN A 28 -14.32 -39.32 5.17
C ASN A 28 -12.94 -38.66 5.09
N THR A 29 -12.61 -38.26 3.87
CA THR A 29 -11.63 -37.21 3.60
C THR A 29 -11.84 -36.11 4.62
N ILE A 30 -10.89 -35.97 5.55
CA ILE A 30 -10.76 -34.76 6.33
C ILE A 30 -10.34 -33.71 5.32
N GLU A 31 -11.33 -33.07 4.69
CA GLU A 31 -11.14 -31.75 4.14
C GLU A 31 -10.66 -30.91 5.31
N THR A 32 -9.34 -30.73 5.34
CA THR A 32 -8.72 -29.70 6.13
C THR A 32 -9.30 -28.42 5.54
N LYS A 33 -10.40 -27.96 6.13
CA LYS A 33 -10.95 -26.64 5.91
C LYS A 33 -9.89 -25.70 6.44
N THR A 34 -8.91 -25.41 5.59
CA THR A 34 -8.00 -24.29 5.74
C THR A 34 -8.94 -23.13 5.98
N THR A 35 -9.02 -22.73 7.24
CA THR A 35 -9.76 -21.55 7.62
C THR A 35 -8.95 -20.45 6.96
N GLN A 36 -9.41 -20.03 5.79
CA GLN A 36 -8.89 -18.91 5.04
C GLN A 36 -9.17 -17.71 5.94
N THR A 37 -8.26 -17.46 6.88
CA THR A 37 -8.21 -16.23 7.63
C THR A 37 -8.05 -15.16 6.56
N SER A 38 -9.10 -14.37 6.33
CA SER A 38 -9.06 -13.28 5.36
C SER A 38 -7.82 -12.45 5.65
N THR A 39 -6.92 -12.34 4.66
CA THR A 39 -5.67 -11.58 4.71
C THR A 39 -5.91 -10.11 5.12
N THR A 40 -7.13 -9.61 4.93
CA THR A 40 -7.63 -8.31 5.42
C THR A 40 -7.64 -8.15 6.94
N SER A 41 -7.76 -9.22 7.74
CA SER A 41 -7.85 -9.09 9.21
C SER A 41 -6.53 -8.69 9.88
N ALA A 42 -5.42 -8.72 9.13
CA ALA A 42 -4.09 -8.35 9.62
C ALA A 42 -3.70 -6.90 9.29
N PHE A 43 -4.46 -6.22 8.41
CA PHE A 43 -4.14 -4.85 7.99
C PHE A 43 -4.72 -3.83 8.98
N THR A 44 -3.90 -2.86 9.37
CA THR A 44 -4.29 -1.77 10.29
C THR A 44 -4.74 -0.51 9.55
N HIS A 45 -4.40 -0.40 8.26
CA HIS A 45 -4.72 0.71 7.37
C HIS A 45 -4.62 0.27 5.90
N ALA A 46 -5.13 1.08 4.99
CA ALA A 46 -4.89 0.87 3.56
C ALA A 46 -3.47 1.32 3.19
N VAL A 47 -2.68 0.42 2.61
CA VAL A 47 -1.30 0.72 2.20
C VAL A 47 -1.30 1.63 0.99
N PHE A 48 -0.34 2.54 0.91
CA PHE A 48 -0.09 3.33 -0.30
C PHE A 48 1.19 2.89 -0.97
N ILE A 49 1.17 2.67 -2.28
CA ILE A 49 2.34 2.27 -3.06
C ILE A 49 2.66 3.32 -4.12
N GLU A 50 3.93 3.69 -4.23
CA GLU A 50 4.41 4.53 -5.33
C GLU A 50 5.37 3.71 -6.21
N GLU A 51 5.00 3.50 -7.46
CA GLU A 51 5.82 2.85 -8.48
C GLU A 51 6.62 3.90 -9.26
N GLY A 52 7.93 3.94 -9.10
CA GLY A 52 8.82 4.68 -10.02
C GLY A 52 9.02 3.89 -11.31
N THR A 53 8.64 4.47 -12.46
CA THR A 53 8.64 3.80 -13.76
C THR A 53 8.93 4.75 -14.92
N THR A 54 9.11 4.23 -16.13
CA THR A 54 9.32 5.00 -17.38
C THR A 54 8.66 4.36 -18.60
N THR A 55 8.52 5.08 -19.71
CA THR A 55 7.89 4.54 -20.93
C THR A 55 8.79 3.59 -21.74
N TRP A 56 10.10 3.59 -21.48
CA TRP A 56 11.10 2.82 -22.25
C TRP A 56 11.67 1.61 -21.50
N CYS A 57 11.22 1.36 -20.28
CA CYS A 57 11.76 0.36 -19.38
C CYS A 57 11.23 -1.05 -19.69
N PRO A 58 12.08 -2.00 -20.10
CA PRO A 58 11.61 -3.34 -20.48
C PRO A 58 11.07 -4.17 -19.31
N ASN A 59 11.54 -3.91 -18.09
CA ASN A 59 11.11 -4.66 -16.90
C ASN A 59 9.87 -4.03 -16.21
N CYS A 60 9.49 -2.81 -16.59
CA CYS A 60 8.41 -2.08 -15.94
C CYS A 60 7.01 -2.62 -16.24
N PRO A 61 6.70 -3.16 -17.44
CA PRO A 61 5.41 -3.79 -17.70
C PRO A 61 5.05 -4.89 -16.70
N ASN A 62 6.01 -5.76 -16.33
CA ASN A 62 5.79 -6.80 -15.32
C ASN A 62 5.45 -6.23 -13.93
N ALA A 63 6.04 -5.09 -13.56
CA ALA A 63 5.77 -4.41 -12.28
C ALA A 63 4.38 -3.75 -12.27
N ALA A 64 4.05 -3.02 -13.35
CA ALA A 64 2.78 -2.37 -13.52
C ALA A 64 1.61 -3.37 -13.49
N GLU A 65 1.72 -4.46 -14.25
CA GLU A 65 0.68 -5.49 -14.30
C GLU A 65 0.53 -6.24 -12.97
N ALA A 66 1.64 -6.50 -12.28
CA ALA A 66 1.57 -7.15 -10.97
C ALA A 66 0.86 -6.28 -9.93
N LEU A 67 1.15 -4.97 -9.88
CA LEU A 67 0.46 -4.04 -8.98
C LEU A 67 -1.02 -3.93 -9.33
N TYR A 68 -1.36 -3.85 -10.61
CA TYR A 68 -2.75 -3.75 -11.03
C TYR A 68 -3.53 -5.03 -10.77
N SER A 69 -2.95 -6.20 -11.05
CA SER A 69 -3.51 -7.51 -10.71
C SER A 69 -3.78 -7.64 -9.20
N LEU A 70 -2.79 -7.28 -8.36
CA LEU A 70 -2.96 -7.27 -6.90
C LEU A 70 -4.08 -6.32 -6.46
N TYR A 71 -4.20 -5.15 -7.08
CA TYR A 71 -5.26 -4.18 -6.79
C TYR A 71 -6.63 -4.71 -7.19
N GLN A 72 -6.76 -5.27 -8.40
CA GLN A 72 -8.01 -5.83 -8.91
C GLN A 72 -8.48 -7.06 -8.13
N SER A 73 -7.56 -7.81 -7.52
CA SER A 73 -7.92 -8.98 -6.69
C SER A 73 -8.85 -8.61 -5.53
N GLY A 74 -8.78 -7.38 -5.03
CA GLY A 74 -9.50 -6.92 -3.84
C GLY A 74 -9.07 -7.63 -2.55
N GLU A 75 -8.01 -8.45 -2.59
CA GLU A 75 -7.55 -9.23 -1.44
C GLU A 75 -6.84 -8.34 -0.39
N TYR A 76 -6.13 -7.31 -0.85
CA TYR A 76 -5.34 -6.43 0.01
C TYR A 76 -5.91 -5.01 0.00
N PRO A 77 -6.06 -4.36 1.16
CA PRO A 77 -6.48 -2.96 1.21
C PRO A 77 -5.27 -2.08 0.88
N PHE A 78 -5.15 -1.67 -0.38
CA PHE A 78 -4.13 -0.71 -0.80
C PHE A 78 -4.56 0.10 -2.02
N TYR A 79 -3.86 1.21 -2.23
CA TYR A 79 -3.90 2.01 -3.44
C TYR A 79 -2.48 2.21 -3.95
N PHE A 80 -2.33 2.40 -5.24
CA PHE A 80 -1.02 2.67 -5.82
C PHE A 80 -1.08 3.75 -6.89
N VAL A 81 0.06 4.35 -7.17
CA VAL A 81 0.24 5.34 -8.22
C VAL A 81 1.49 5.02 -9.04
N ALA A 82 1.38 5.14 -10.35
CA ALA A 82 2.51 5.06 -11.27
C ALA A 82 3.14 6.45 -11.46
N LEU A 83 4.36 6.62 -10.94
CA LEU A 83 5.22 7.78 -11.15
C LEU A 83 5.99 7.58 -12.46
N VAL A 84 5.43 8.03 -13.59
CA VAL A 84 6.09 7.96 -14.91
C VAL A 84 7.08 9.11 -15.07
N ILE A 85 8.32 8.86 -14.63
CA ILE A 85 9.28 9.94 -14.30
C ILE A 85 9.93 10.59 -15.52
N ASP A 86 9.93 9.93 -16.68
CA ASP A 86 10.46 10.48 -17.92
C ASP A 86 9.47 11.42 -18.64
N GLN A 87 8.19 11.37 -18.28
CA GLN A 87 7.14 12.22 -18.85
C GLN A 87 6.75 13.38 -17.90
N ASN A 88 6.70 13.10 -16.59
CA ASN A 88 6.21 14.03 -15.58
C ASN A 88 7.31 14.49 -14.62
N SER A 89 7.69 15.77 -14.67
CA SER A 89 8.73 16.34 -13.81
C SER A 89 8.37 16.35 -12.32
N VAL A 90 7.09 16.39 -11.96
CA VAL A 90 6.64 16.29 -10.56
C VAL A 90 6.82 14.85 -10.06
N ALA A 91 6.52 13.85 -10.91
CA ALA A 91 6.81 12.45 -10.63
C ALA A 91 8.32 12.22 -10.43
N GLN A 92 9.17 12.82 -11.28
CA GLN A 92 10.62 12.76 -11.17
C GLN A 92 11.14 13.42 -9.89
N ASP A 93 10.58 14.56 -9.45
CA ASP A 93 10.95 15.17 -8.16
C ASP A 93 10.58 14.27 -6.99
N ARG A 94 9.41 13.62 -7.04
CA ARG A 94 9.00 12.66 -6.02
C ARG A 94 9.93 11.44 -5.98
N PHE A 95 10.24 10.85 -7.11
CA PHE A 95 11.09 9.67 -7.22
C PHE A 95 12.57 9.97 -6.92
N GLY A 96 13.18 10.88 -7.67
CA GLY A 96 14.61 11.17 -7.58
C GLY A 96 14.96 12.18 -6.48
N GLY A 97 14.10 13.19 -6.27
CA GLY A 97 14.32 14.25 -5.28
C GLY A 97 14.03 13.81 -3.86
N HIS A 98 12.87 13.20 -3.61
CA HIS A 98 12.50 12.74 -2.27
C HIS A 98 13.08 11.36 -1.95
N TYR A 99 12.75 10.34 -2.75
CA TYR A 99 13.17 8.96 -2.46
C TYR A 99 14.61 8.63 -2.87
N ARG A 100 15.28 9.51 -3.61
CA ARG A 100 16.64 9.26 -4.12
C ARG A 100 16.72 7.96 -4.93
N GLY A 101 15.64 7.61 -5.63
CA GLY A 101 15.58 6.47 -6.54
C GLY A 101 16.52 6.66 -7.73
N LYS A 102 17.18 5.58 -8.16
CA LYS A 102 18.15 5.59 -9.28
C LYS A 102 17.94 4.48 -10.29
N ALA A 103 17.05 3.53 -10.02
CA ALA A 103 16.68 2.46 -10.94
C ALA A 103 15.16 2.33 -11.02
N ILE A 104 14.70 1.74 -12.11
CA ILE A 104 13.29 1.52 -12.39
C ILE A 104 13.11 0.08 -12.96
N PRO A 105 11.98 -0.60 -12.68
CA PRO A 105 10.94 -0.17 -11.76
C PRO A 105 11.44 -0.19 -10.30
N THR A 106 11.01 0.76 -9.48
CA THR A 106 11.23 0.74 -8.02
C THR A 106 9.90 0.98 -7.33
N ILE A 107 9.59 0.15 -6.34
CA ILE A 107 8.33 0.22 -5.61
C ILE A 107 8.61 0.71 -4.20
N PHE A 108 7.95 1.80 -3.80
CA PHE A 108 7.98 2.32 -2.43
C PHE A 108 6.66 1.97 -1.76
N PHE A 109 6.74 1.15 -0.73
CA PHE A 109 5.58 0.76 0.07
C PHE A 109 5.46 1.70 1.25
N ASP A 110 4.25 2.23 1.45
CA ASP A 110 3.83 2.88 2.68
C ASP A 110 4.73 4.05 3.07
N GLY A 111 4.94 4.96 2.10
CA GLY A 111 5.76 6.16 2.28
C GLY A 111 7.26 5.88 2.38
N GLY A 112 7.70 4.71 1.93
CA GLY A 112 9.08 4.24 2.00
C GLY A 112 9.40 3.42 3.25
N PHE A 113 8.39 2.89 3.97
CA PHE A 113 8.60 1.91 5.04
C PHE A 113 9.37 0.70 4.54
N ASN A 114 8.98 0.22 3.35
CA ASN A 114 9.67 -0.81 2.61
C ASN A 114 9.85 -0.37 1.17
N GLN A 115 10.81 -0.97 0.49
CA GLN A 115 11.07 -0.69 -0.92
C GLN A 115 11.76 -1.86 -1.61
N THR A 116 11.53 -2.01 -2.90
CA THR A 116 12.20 -3.01 -3.74
C THR A 116 12.46 -2.46 -5.13
N VAL A 117 13.45 -3.03 -5.82
CA VAL A 117 13.83 -2.65 -7.19
C VAL A 117 13.67 -3.85 -8.10
N GLY A 118 13.10 -3.62 -9.28
CA GLY A 118 12.90 -4.61 -10.32
C GLY A 118 11.57 -5.35 -10.24
N SER A 119 11.45 -6.33 -11.12
CA SER A 119 10.31 -7.23 -11.27
C SER A 119 10.80 -8.68 -11.40
N GLY A 120 9.88 -9.63 -11.31
CA GLY A 120 10.10 -11.00 -11.79
C GLY A 120 10.11 -11.08 -13.33
N THR A 121 10.25 -12.28 -13.87
CA THR A 121 10.22 -12.49 -15.33
C THR A 121 8.79 -12.48 -15.89
N THR A 122 7.78 -12.58 -15.02
CA THR A 122 6.36 -12.46 -15.36
C THR A 122 5.62 -11.62 -14.33
N PRO A 123 4.41 -11.10 -14.63
CA PRO A 123 3.59 -10.39 -13.64
C PRO A 123 3.31 -11.24 -12.40
N GLY A 124 2.86 -12.50 -12.54
CA GLY A 124 2.57 -13.36 -11.40
C GLY A 124 3.77 -13.68 -10.50
N GLN A 125 4.99 -13.78 -11.06
CA GLN A 125 6.19 -13.86 -10.22
C GLN A 125 6.47 -12.55 -9.49
N THR A 126 6.17 -11.43 -10.13
CA THR A 126 6.36 -10.09 -9.56
C THR A 126 5.36 -9.85 -8.42
N GLU A 127 4.11 -10.32 -8.53
CA GLU A 127 3.14 -10.31 -7.43
C GLU A 127 3.69 -11.01 -6.19
N LEU A 128 4.22 -12.23 -6.36
CA LEU A 128 4.83 -13.00 -5.27
C LEU A 128 6.02 -12.28 -4.61
N LEU A 129 6.77 -11.47 -5.38
CA LEU A 129 7.85 -10.64 -4.85
C LEU A 129 7.33 -9.44 -4.06
N TYR A 130 6.20 -8.85 -4.45
CA TYR A 130 5.65 -7.63 -3.84
C TYR A 130 4.78 -7.90 -2.62
N THR A 131 4.03 -9.00 -2.61
CA THR A 131 3.09 -9.34 -1.52
C THR A 131 3.71 -9.31 -0.12
N PRO A 132 4.92 -9.84 0.15
CA PRO A 132 5.52 -9.77 1.48
C PRO A 132 5.77 -8.32 1.96
N TYR A 133 6.13 -7.41 1.07
CA TYR A 133 6.33 -6.00 1.41
C TYR A 133 5.01 -5.28 1.68
N LEU A 134 3.98 -5.56 0.88
CA LEU A 134 2.62 -5.05 1.06
C LEU A 134 2.02 -5.51 2.40
N VAL A 135 2.07 -6.81 2.70
CA VAL A 135 1.58 -7.36 3.98
C VAL A 135 2.39 -6.84 5.16
N GLY A 136 3.71 -6.76 5.01
CA GLY A 136 4.59 -6.19 6.04
C GLY A 136 4.26 -4.74 6.37
N ALA A 137 4.01 -3.91 5.35
CA ALA A 137 3.55 -2.53 5.54
C ALA A 137 2.16 -2.47 6.19
N GLY A 138 1.21 -3.24 5.68
CA GLY A 138 -0.19 -3.25 6.15
C GLY A 138 -0.35 -3.69 7.60
N SER A 139 0.53 -4.56 8.11
CA SER A 139 0.50 -5.03 9.50
C SER A 139 1.12 -4.07 10.51
N ARG A 140 1.72 -2.96 10.07
CA ARG A 140 2.37 -1.98 10.94
C ARG A 140 1.33 -1.30 11.85
N THR A 141 1.68 -1.05 13.10
CA THR A 141 0.84 -0.17 13.94
C THR A 141 0.97 1.27 13.46
N VAL A 142 -0.15 1.90 13.15
CA VAL A 142 -0.24 3.31 12.70
C VAL A 142 -0.91 4.19 13.75
N HIS A 143 -0.79 5.50 13.59
CA HIS A 143 -1.58 6.44 14.38
C HIS A 143 -3.07 6.31 14.04
N PRO A 144 -3.96 6.49 15.02
CA PRO A 144 -5.41 6.40 14.80
C PRO A 144 -5.92 7.64 14.04
N ILE A 145 -5.85 7.57 12.70
CA ILE A 145 -6.26 8.60 11.77
C ILE A 145 -7.41 8.10 10.90
N GLU A 146 -8.49 8.86 10.90
CA GLU A 146 -9.56 8.76 9.90
C GLU A 146 -9.28 9.75 8.78
N LEU A 147 -9.39 9.29 7.54
CA LEU A 147 -9.22 10.09 6.33
C LEU A 147 -10.47 9.89 5.46
N ASN A 148 -11.06 10.98 5.01
CA ASN A 148 -12.14 10.96 4.03
C ASN A 148 -11.79 11.92 2.89
N THR A 149 -12.03 11.50 1.66
CA THR A 149 -11.85 12.29 0.44
C THR A 149 -13.20 12.32 -0.29
N SER A 150 -13.52 13.43 -0.94
CA SER A 150 -14.65 13.58 -1.86
C SER A 150 -14.16 14.38 -3.07
N VAL A 151 -14.58 13.97 -4.25
CA VAL A 151 -14.17 14.57 -5.52
C VAL A 151 -15.41 14.77 -6.38
N VAL A 152 -15.64 16.02 -6.78
CA VAL A 152 -16.72 16.38 -7.71
C VAL A 152 -16.11 16.89 -9.00
N GLY A 153 -16.52 16.29 -10.11
CA GLY A 153 -16.11 16.68 -11.46
C GLY A 153 -17.01 17.76 -12.05
N HIS A 154 -16.48 18.48 -13.03
CA HIS A 154 -17.21 19.56 -13.73
C HIS A 154 -17.18 19.42 -15.25
N ASP A 155 -16.69 18.31 -15.78
CA ASP A 155 -16.56 18.02 -17.23
C ASP A 155 -15.74 19.06 -18.03
N ASP A 156 -14.93 19.86 -17.34
CA ASP A 156 -14.09 20.92 -17.92
C ASP A 156 -12.63 20.84 -17.46
N ALA A 157 -12.19 19.63 -17.07
CA ALA A 157 -10.91 19.34 -16.45
C ALA A 157 -10.69 20.00 -15.08
N THR A 158 -11.75 20.53 -14.46
CA THR A 158 -11.69 21.00 -13.06
C THR A 158 -12.32 19.99 -12.09
N LEU A 159 -11.68 19.83 -10.93
CA LEU A 159 -12.09 18.89 -9.89
C LEU A 159 -12.18 19.62 -8.54
N ASP A 160 -13.33 19.59 -7.89
CA ASP A 160 -13.47 20.04 -6.51
C ASP A 160 -13.13 18.91 -5.55
N ILE A 161 -11.99 19.04 -4.87
CA ILE A 161 -11.43 18.00 -3.99
C ILE A 161 -11.53 18.48 -2.54
N THR A 162 -12.24 17.71 -1.72
CA THR A 162 -12.36 17.96 -0.28
C THR A 162 -11.81 16.78 0.52
N ILE A 163 -10.88 17.06 1.42
CA ILE A 163 -10.21 16.08 2.28
C ILE A 163 -10.45 16.44 3.74
N THR A 164 -10.96 15.50 4.52
CA THR A 164 -11.08 15.62 5.97
C THR A 164 -10.19 14.62 6.67
N VAL A 165 -9.26 15.13 7.48
CA VAL A 165 -8.40 14.33 8.35
C VAL A 165 -8.87 14.48 9.78
N LYS A 166 -9.07 13.37 10.49
CA LYS A 166 -9.47 13.35 11.90
C LYS A 166 -8.53 12.48 12.71
N ASN A 167 -8.03 13.04 13.80
CA ASN A 167 -7.25 12.32 14.79
C ASN A 167 -8.20 11.70 15.81
N THR A 168 -8.40 10.38 15.76
CA THR A 168 -9.24 9.63 16.71
C THR A 168 -8.45 9.13 17.92
N GLY A 169 -7.19 9.51 18.04
CA GLY A 169 -6.35 9.21 19.19
C GLY A 169 -6.50 10.16 20.37
N SER A 170 -5.77 9.84 21.44
CA SER A 170 -5.70 10.63 22.67
C SER A 170 -4.52 11.60 22.73
N LYS A 171 -3.62 11.56 21.74
CA LYS A 171 -2.42 12.41 21.66
C LYS A 171 -2.49 13.35 20.45
N PRO A 172 -1.84 14.53 20.48
CA PRO A 172 -1.71 15.37 19.30
C PRO A 172 -1.05 14.63 18.14
N TYR A 173 -1.46 14.95 16.92
CA TYR A 173 -0.94 14.39 15.68
C TYR A 173 -0.35 15.49 14.81
N PHE A 174 0.81 15.22 14.23
CA PHE A 174 1.43 16.08 13.23
C PHE A 174 1.84 15.25 12.02
N GLY A 175 1.59 15.74 10.82
CA GLY A 175 1.80 14.96 9.61
C GLY A 175 1.68 15.75 8.32
N TYR A 176 1.66 15.02 7.22
CA TYR A 176 1.57 15.54 5.87
C TYR A 176 0.39 14.90 5.15
N VAL A 177 -0.51 15.72 4.61
CA VAL A 177 -1.58 15.28 3.72
C VAL A 177 -1.11 15.45 2.29
N ARG A 178 -1.20 14.40 1.49
CA ARG A 178 -0.93 14.42 0.05
C ARG A 178 -2.08 13.80 -0.72
N SER A 179 -2.58 14.49 -1.71
CA SER A 179 -3.66 14.04 -2.59
C SER A 179 -3.14 14.05 -4.02
N TYR A 180 -3.09 12.86 -4.62
CA TYR A 180 -2.56 12.56 -5.93
C TYR A 180 -3.74 12.51 -6.90
N VAL A 181 -3.72 13.33 -7.94
CA VAL A 181 -4.64 13.21 -9.08
C VAL A 181 -4.03 12.22 -10.05
N THR A 182 -4.81 11.21 -10.43
CA THR A 182 -4.34 10.10 -11.28
C THR A 182 -5.33 9.79 -12.40
N GLU A 183 -4.82 9.30 -13.53
CA GLU A 183 -5.63 8.68 -14.57
C GLU A 183 -5.69 7.16 -14.33
N LYS A 184 -6.89 6.59 -14.21
CA LYS A 184 -7.12 5.14 -14.05
C LYS A 184 -6.52 4.37 -15.22
N VAL A 185 -6.77 4.85 -16.43
CA VAL A 185 -6.07 4.47 -17.66
C VAL A 185 -5.15 5.63 -18.04
N SER A 186 -3.86 5.48 -17.74
CA SER A 186 -2.87 6.53 -17.95
C SER A 186 -2.69 6.86 -19.43
N ARG A 187 -2.50 8.15 -19.74
CA ARG A 187 -2.01 8.60 -21.05
C ARG A 187 -0.59 8.10 -21.38
N TRP A 188 0.16 7.67 -20.37
CA TRP A 188 1.52 7.18 -20.53
C TRP A 188 1.55 5.69 -20.81
N ILE A 189 2.26 5.32 -21.88
CA ILE A 189 2.37 3.96 -22.38
C ILE A 189 3.66 3.31 -21.87
N ASN A 190 3.57 2.08 -21.41
CA ASN A 190 4.70 1.26 -20.98
C ASN A 190 5.48 0.72 -22.18
N ASN A 191 6.58 0.02 -21.93
CA ASN A 191 7.43 -0.51 -23.00
C ASN A 191 6.76 -1.59 -23.86
N ASP A 192 5.72 -2.26 -23.36
CA ASP A 192 4.98 -3.30 -24.08
C ASP A 192 3.84 -2.72 -24.93
N GLY A 193 3.58 -1.41 -24.84
CA GLY A 193 2.55 -0.72 -25.62
C GLY A 193 1.23 -0.52 -24.88
N ASP A 194 1.15 -0.91 -23.61
CA ASP A 194 -0.05 -0.79 -22.77
C ASP A 194 -0.01 0.47 -21.89
N PRO A 195 -1.14 1.13 -21.61
CA PRO A 195 -1.19 2.25 -20.68
C PRO A 195 -0.86 1.81 -19.26
N TYR A 196 -0.11 2.62 -18.52
CA TYR A 196 0.02 2.44 -17.07
C TYR A 196 -1.33 2.59 -16.35
N HIS A 197 -1.44 2.02 -15.16
CA HIS A 197 -2.60 2.20 -14.29
C HIS A 197 -2.34 3.24 -13.21
N PHE A 198 -3.34 4.07 -12.90
CA PHE A 198 -3.25 5.15 -11.91
C PHE A 198 -2.03 6.04 -12.15
N GLY A 199 -1.88 6.51 -13.39
CA GLY A 199 -0.77 7.37 -13.80
C GLY A 199 -0.83 8.73 -13.09
N PHE A 200 0.25 9.10 -12.40
CA PHE A 200 0.31 10.37 -11.66
C PHE A 200 0.30 11.59 -12.58
N LEU A 201 -0.64 12.51 -12.33
CA LEU A 201 -0.72 13.81 -13.00
C LEU A 201 -0.05 14.90 -12.16
N ASP A 202 -0.59 15.19 -10.99
CA ASP A 202 -0.02 16.14 -10.02
C ASP A 202 -0.64 15.96 -8.63
N TYR A 203 -0.14 16.72 -7.67
CA TYR A 203 -0.77 16.89 -6.37
C TYR A 203 -1.90 17.91 -6.44
N ALA A 204 -3.08 17.53 -5.98
CA ALA A 204 -4.11 18.48 -5.60
C ALA A 204 -3.70 19.19 -4.30
N ILE A 205 -3.55 18.41 -3.23
CA ILE A 205 -3.21 18.92 -1.90
C ILE A 205 -1.87 18.33 -1.47
N LYS A 206 -0.96 19.19 -1.01
CA LYS A 206 0.34 18.82 -0.41
C LYS A 206 0.61 19.75 0.78
N LYS A 207 0.05 19.45 1.95
CA LYS A 207 0.02 20.35 3.12
C LYS A 207 0.39 19.65 4.42
N ILE A 208 0.89 20.41 5.39
CA ILE A 208 1.05 19.95 6.77
C ILE A 208 -0.32 19.90 7.48
N VAL A 209 -0.49 18.93 8.38
CA VAL A 209 -1.66 18.82 9.25
C VAL A 209 -1.22 18.72 10.71
N PHE A 210 -1.86 19.51 11.56
CA PHE A 210 -1.70 19.47 13.01
C PHE A 210 -3.08 19.34 13.65
N LEU A 211 -3.27 18.32 14.47
CA LEU A 211 -4.55 18.00 15.10
C LEU A 211 -4.35 17.71 16.58
N GLY A 212 -5.14 18.37 17.43
CA GLY A 212 -5.32 17.90 18.80
C GLY A 212 -6.06 16.56 18.84
N PRO A 213 -6.12 15.91 20.02
CA PRO A 213 -6.92 14.70 20.21
C PRO A 213 -8.38 14.94 19.81
N GLN A 214 -8.99 13.98 19.10
CA GLN A 214 -10.39 14.03 18.64
C GLN A 214 -10.72 15.20 17.70
N LYS A 215 -9.73 15.92 17.18
CA LYS A 215 -9.94 17.05 16.26
C LYS A 215 -9.83 16.61 14.81
N SER A 216 -10.59 17.29 13.96
CA SER A 216 -10.51 17.17 12.51
C SER A 216 -10.08 18.48 11.86
N ARG A 217 -9.59 18.36 10.63
CA ARG A 217 -9.30 19.49 9.76
C ARG A 217 -9.66 19.12 8.33
N THR A 218 -10.32 20.06 7.66
CA THR A 218 -10.74 19.92 6.26
C THR A 218 -9.88 20.81 5.37
N TYR A 219 -9.53 20.29 4.21
CA TYR A 219 -8.87 20.99 3.12
C TYR A 219 -9.76 20.87 1.88
N SER A 220 -10.03 22.00 1.23
CA SER A 220 -10.75 22.01 -0.04
C SER A 220 -9.94 22.79 -1.07
N MET A 221 -10.06 22.39 -2.33
CA MET A 221 -9.51 23.10 -3.47
C MET A 221 -10.27 22.76 -4.76
N THR A 222 -10.18 23.64 -5.75
CA THR A 222 -10.54 23.34 -7.15
C THR A 222 -9.25 23.10 -7.93
N TRP A 223 -9.01 21.86 -8.33
CA TRP A 223 -7.84 21.48 -9.12
C TRP A 223 -8.18 21.69 -10.59
N ASP A 224 -7.40 22.51 -11.27
CA ASP A 224 -7.64 22.90 -12.66
C ASP A 224 -6.60 22.22 -13.55
N GLY A 225 -7.00 21.17 -14.27
CA GLY A 225 -6.13 20.44 -15.18
C GLY A 225 -5.59 21.29 -16.33
N ALA A 226 -6.28 22.37 -16.74
CA ALA A 226 -5.77 23.27 -17.76
C ALA A 226 -4.65 24.18 -17.25
N ALA A 227 -4.46 24.28 -15.92
CA ALA A 227 -3.34 24.98 -15.32
C ALA A 227 -2.01 24.22 -15.54
N LYS A 228 -0.90 24.89 -15.22
CA LYS A 228 0.44 24.32 -15.37
C LYS A 228 0.77 23.39 -14.20
N HIS A 229 1.03 22.13 -14.50
CA HIS A 229 1.43 21.07 -13.58
C HIS A 229 2.86 20.61 -13.87
N GLY A 230 3.84 21.27 -13.25
CA GLY A 230 5.25 21.07 -13.58
C GLY A 230 5.57 21.48 -15.01
N ASN A 231 5.83 20.52 -15.89
CA ASN A 231 6.11 20.71 -17.32
C ASN A 231 4.90 20.44 -18.23
N LEU A 232 3.72 20.16 -17.66
CA LEU A 232 2.55 19.67 -18.38
C LEU A 232 1.30 20.51 -18.10
N THR A 233 0.26 20.23 -18.88
CA THR A 233 -1.14 20.61 -18.66
C THR A 233 -1.99 19.39 -19.00
N PHE A 234 -3.17 19.31 -18.42
CA PHE A 234 -4.11 18.19 -18.47
C PHE A 234 -5.53 18.67 -18.81
N ALA A 235 -5.67 19.67 -19.70
CA ALA A 235 -6.96 20.22 -20.11
C ALA A 235 -7.88 19.21 -20.85
N ASP A 236 -7.34 18.03 -21.17
CA ASP A 236 -7.95 16.97 -21.94
C ASP A 236 -8.43 15.78 -21.10
N ILE A 237 -8.31 15.85 -19.77
CA ILE A 237 -8.80 14.78 -18.90
C ILE A 237 -10.32 14.66 -18.95
N SER A 238 -10.79 13.47 -18.64
CA SER A 238 -12.21 13.15 -18.46
C SER A 238 -12.42 12.65 -17.03
N ASP A 239 -13.45 13.16 -16.37
CA ASP A 239 -13.76 12.88 -14.96
C ASP A 239 -13.92 11.38 -14.70
N ASP A 240 -14.53 10.65 -15.64
CA ASP A 240 -14.70 9.20 -15.58
C ASP A 240 -13.39 8.41 -15.64
N ASN A 241 -12.27 9.00 -16.04
CA ASN A 241 -10.95 8.39 -16.04
C ASN A 241 -10.10 8.82 -14.84
N ILE A 242 -10.61 9.65 -13.93
CA ILE A 242 -9.83 10.12 -12.78
C ILE A 242 -10.10 9.29 -11.52
N MET A 243 -9.04 9.10 -10.74
CA MET A 243 -9.11 8.71 -9.34
C MET A 243 -8.19 9.63 -8.54
N VAL A 244 -8.67 10.11 -7.39
CA VAL A 244 -7.86 10.88 -6.45
C VAL A 244 -7.45 9.99 -5.29
N ILE A 245 -6.15 9.76 -5.14
CA ILE A 245 -5.60 8.95 -4.05
C ILE A 245 -5.02 9.90 -3.01
N THR A 246 -5.54 9.85 -1.78
CA THR A 246 -5.11 10.71 -0.68
C THR A 246 -4.43 9.90 0.41
N THR A 247 -3.35 10.44 0.97
CA THR A 247 -2.58 9.86 2.06
C THR A 247 -2.37 10.86 3.19
N VAL A 248 -2.22 10.34 4.41
CA VAL A 248 -1.71 11.09 5.56
C VAL A 248 -0.49 10.35 6.11
N ALA A 249 0.67 11.01 6.13
CA ALA A 249 1.91 10.48 6.67
C ALA A 249 2.29 11.17 7.98
N HIS A 250 2.81 10.41 8.95
CA HIS A 250 3.35 11.00 10.17
C HIS A 250 4.58 11.88 9.84
N TRP A 251 4.75 12.97 10.60
CA TRP A 251 5.82 13.93 10.34
C TRP A 251 7.23 13.40 10.64
N GLN A 252 7.33 12.40 11.52
CA GLN A 252 8.61 11.91 12.01
C GLN A 252 9.37 11.23 10.87
N PRO A 253 10.56 11.74 10.50
CA PRO A 253 11.35 11.12 9.44
C PRO A 253 11.98 9.83 9.93
N HIS A 254 12.01 8.84 9.06
CA HIS A 254 12.74 7.59 9.25
C HIS A 254 13.89 7.55 8.25
N MET A 255 15.10 7.33 8.75
CA MET A 255 16.27 7.22 7.88
C MET A 255 16.31 5.81 7.29
N VAL A 256 16.10 5.72 5.97
CA VAL A 256 16.19 4.46 5.24
C VAL A 256 17.61 4.31 4.72
N GLY A 257 18.24 3.18 5.05
CA GLY A 257 19.58 2.85 4.57
C GLY A 257 19.62 2.74 3.05
N ALA A 258 20.78 3.02 2.45
CA ALA A 258 20.95 2.77 1.03
C ALA A 258 20.81 1.28 0.74
N ILE A 259 19.96 0.93 -0.23
CA ILE A 259 19.93 -0.41 -0.84
C ILE A 259 20.40 -0.30 -2.27
N GLN A 260 20.55 -1.44 -2.95
CA GLN A 260 20.97 -1.44 -4.36
C GLN A 260 20.05 -0.51 -5.17
N TYR A 261 20.65 0.50 -5.81
CA TYR A 261 19.98 1.50 -6.65
C TYR A 261 19.03 2.50 -5.95
N ILE A 262 19.01 2.55 -4.62
CA ILE A 262 18.29 3.58 -3.86
C ILE A 262 19.24 4.23 -2.87
N GLY A 263 19.38 5.56 -2.97
CA GLY A 263 20.20 6.32 -2.03
C GLY A 263 19.62 6.32 -0.62
N GLN A 264 20.45 6.67 0.36
CA GLN A 264 19.96 6.99 1.70
C GLN A 264 19.02 8.20 1.63
N HIS A 265 17.85 8.08 2.26
CA HIS A 265 16.82 9.12 2.22
C HIS A 265 15.94 9.07 3.47
N PHE A 266 15.07 10.07 3.62
CA PHE A 266 14.04 10.09 4.65
C PHE A 266 12.74 9.53 4.10
N ALA A 267 12.16 8.58 4.82
CA ALA A 267 10.82 8.08 4.62
C ALA A 267 9.86 8.65 5.66
N PHE A 268 8.61 8.85 5.25
CA PHE A 268 7.52 9.34 6.09
C PHE A 268 6.37 8.36 5.95
N TYR A 269 6.21 7.50 6.93
CA TYR A 269 5.30 6.36 6.84
C TYR A 269 3.84 6.80 6.86
N ILE A 270 3.00 6.14 6.08
CA ILE A 270 1.60 6.51 5.87
C ILE A 270 0.77 5.95 7.03
N ASP A 271 -0.05 6.77 7.67
CA ASP A 271 -0.97 6.30 8.71
C ASP A 271 -2.34 5.96 8.12
N GLN A 272 -2.72 6.56 7.00
CA GLN A 272 -3.98 6.26 6.30
C GLN A 272 -3.95 6.64 4.81
N THR A 273 -4.69 5.87 4.00
CA THR A 273 -4.88 6.09 2.56
C THR A 273 -6.34 5.93 2.16
N THR A 274 -6.82 6.73 1.23
CA THR A 274 -8.12 6.58 0.56
C THR A 274 -7.95 6.78 -0.94
N GLY A 275 -8.71 6.09 -1.77
CA GLY A 275 -8.85 6.39 -3.20
C GLY A 275 -10.31 6.67 -3.51
N GLU A 276 -10.58 7.84 -4.09
CA GLU A 276 -11.91 8.34 -4.38
C GLU A 276 -12.10 8.51 -5.88
N LEU A 277 -13.25 8.05 -6.38
CA LEU A 277 -13.65 8.26 -7.76
C LEU A 277 -14.34 9.63 -7.88
N VAL A 278 -14.37 10.18 -9.09
CA VAL A 278 -15.09 11.42 -9.35
C VAL A 278 -16.59 11.13 -9.37
N GLU A 279 -17.35 11.90 -8.59
CA GLU A 279 -18.82 11.98 -8.65
C GLU A 279 -19.29 12.95 -9.75
#